data_AF-A0A110B0K1-F1
#
_entry.id   AF-A0A110B0K1-F1
#
_cell.length_a   1.000
_cell.length_b   1.000
_cell.length_c   1.000
_cell.angle_alpha   90.00
_cell.angle_beta   90.00
_cell.angle_gamma   90.00
#
_symmetry.space_group_name_H-M   'P 1'
#
loop_
_entity.id
_entity.type
_entity.pdbx_description
1 polymer ?
#
loop_
_entity_poly.entity_id
_entity_poly.type
_entity_poly.pdbx_seq_one_letter_code
_entity_poly.pdbx_strand_id
1 'polypeptide(L)'
;MNLIITILIITMTLSLILAIVSFWLPQMNPDAEKLSPYECGFDPLGSARLPFSIRFFLIAILFLLFDLEIALLLPLPWGDQLFNPAGTLLWASAVLILLTLGLIYEWTQGGLEWAE
;
A
#
# COMPACT_ATOMS: atom_id res chain seq x y z
N MET A 1 28.05 -13.99 -3.25
CA MET A 1 26.61 -13.90 -3.55
C MET A 1 26.20 -12.45 -3.43
N ASN A 2 25.51 -11.87 -4.42
CA ASN A 2 25.07 -10.47 -4.32
C ASN A 2 24.17 -10.26 -3.10
N LEU A 3 24.22 -9.08 -2.48
CA LEU A 3 23.39 -8.72 -1.32
C LEU A 3 21.89 -8.98 -1.57
N ILE A 4 21.42 -8.68 -2.78
CA ILE A 4 20.02 -8.94 -3.18
C ILE A 4 19.71 -10.43 -3.11
N ILE A 5 20.62 -11.26 -3.64
CA ILE A 5 20.44 -12.73 -3.65
C ILE A 5 20.50 -13.27 -2.23
N THR A 6 21.37 -12.74 -1.36
CA THR A 6 21.44 -13.17 0.05
C THR A 6 20.16 -12.84 0.81
N ILE A 7 19.60 -11.62 0.63
CA ILE A 7 18.37 -11.21 1.31
C ILE A 7 17.18 -12.05 0.84
N LEU A 8 17.06 -12.27 -0.48
CA LEU A 8 15.97 -13.09 -1.04
C LEU A 8 16.01 -14.52 -0.53
N ILE A 9 17.20 -15.15 -0.50
CA ILE A 9 17.34 -16.52 -0.01
C ILE A 9 16.99 -16.60 1.48
N ILE A 10 17.48 -15.68 2.31
CA ILE A 10 17.23 -15.73 3.76
C ILE A 10 15.75 -15.52 4.06
N THR A 11 15.10 -14.52 3.44
CA THR A 11 13.69 -14.19 3.69
C THR A 11 12.75 -15.30 3.20
N MET A 12 13.00 -15.87 2.03
CA MET A 12 12.22 -17.00 1.52
C MET A 12 12.42 -18.27 2.34
N THR A 13 13.66 -18.60 2.71
CA THR A 13 13.92 -19.81 3.51
C THR A 13 13.32 -19.70 4.90
N LEU A 14 13.47 -18.54 5.56
CA LEU A 14 12.91 -18.31 6.90
C LEU A 14 11.38 -18.38 6.90
N SER A 15 10.72 -17.69 5.96
CA SER A 15 9.26 -17.71 5.85
C SER A 15 8.72 -19.11 5.55
N LEU A 16 9.39 -19.87 4.68
CA LEU A 16 9.01 -21.24 4.37
C LEU A 16 9.18 -22.19 5.58
N ILE A 17 10.31 -22.09 6.29
CA ILE A 17 10.55 -22.91 7.50
C ILE A 17 9.48 -22.62 8.55
N LEU A 18 9.18 -21.34 8.82
CA LEU A 18 8.16 -20.97 9.79
C LEU A 18 6.76 -21.44 9.37
N ALA A 19 6.41 -21.34 8.08
CA ALA A 19 5.16 -21.88 7.57
C ALA A 19 5.07 -23.40 7.75
N ILE A 20 6.13 -24.15 7.39
CA ILE A 20 6.17 -25.61 7.56
C ILE A 20 6.00 -25.97 9.03
N VAL A 21 6.74 -25.34 9.93
CA VAL A 21 6.61 -25.59 11.38
C VAL A 21 5.19 -25.27 11.86
N SER A 22 4.60 -24.15 11.42
CA SER A 22 3.25 -23.75 11.81
C SER A 22 2.16 -24.71 11.33
N PHE A 23 2.32 -25.36 10.18
CA PHE A 23 1.34 -26.32 9.66
C PHE A 23 1.55 -27.74 10.17
N TRP A 24 2.80 -28.17 10.39
CA TRP A 24 3.12 -29.57 10.68
C TRP A 24 3.35 -29.89 12.15
N LEU A 25 3.71 -28.91 12.98
CA LEU A 25 3.92 -29.12 14.42
C LEU A 25 2.60 -29.27 15.22
N PRO A 26 1.54 -28.49 14.96
CA PRO A 26 0.30 -28.59 15.74
C PRO A 26 -0.51 -29.85 15.39
N GLN A 27 -1.18 -30.42 16.39
CA GLN A 27 -2.22 -31.43 16.15
C GLN A 27 -3.50 -30.75 15.62
N MET A 28 -3.81 -30.98 14.35
CA MET A 28 -5.07 -30.49 13.76
C MET A 28 -6.20 -31.52 13.98
N ASN A 29 -7.25 -31.10 14.68
CA ASN A 29 -8.50 -31.86 14.77
C ASN A 29 -9.66 -30.98 14.27
N PRO A 30 -9.92 -30.98 12.94
CA PRO A 30 -10.93 -30.14 12.32
C PRO A 30 -12.33 -30.59 12.71
N ASP A 31 -13.18 -29.62 13.02
CA ASP A 31 -14.60 -29.80 13.33
C ASP A 31 -15.38 -28.71 12.57
N ALA A 32 -16.65 -28.97 12.24
CA ALA A 32 -17.48 -28.03 11.49
C ALA A 32 -17.55 -26.65 12.17
N GLU A 33 -17.70 -26.63 13.50
CA GLU A 33 -17.72 -25.40 14.31
C GLU A 33 -16.36 -24.70 14.43
N LYS A 34 -15.25 -25.45 14.31
CA LYS A 34 -13.89 -24.83 14.30
C LYS A 34 -13.54 -24.24 12.94
N LEU A 35 -14.18 -24.74 11.89
CA LEU A 35 -13.99 -24.30 10.52
C LEU A 35 -15.01 -23.22 10.11
N SER A 36 -16.02 -22.94 10.94
CA SER A 36 -17.00 -21.89 10.67
C SER A 36 -16.40 -20.49 10.90
N PRO A 37 -16.89 -19.46 10.18
CA PRO A 37 -16.46 -18.07 10.38
C PRO A 37 -16.77 -17.59 11.80
N TYR A 38 -15.82 -16.90 12.43
CA TYR A 38 -16.01 -16.31 13.75
C TYR A 38 -16.74 -14.96 13.65
N GLU A 39 -17.99 -14.89 14.13
CA GLU A 39 -18.75 -13.63 14.29
C GLU A 39 -19.11 -13.41 15.77
N CYS A 40 -18.08 -13.24 16.62
CA CYS A 40 -18.24 -12.98 18.06
C CYS A 40 -19.08 -14.03 18.82
N GLY A 41 -19.08 -15.28 18.36
CA GLY A 41 -19.85 -16.39 18.94
C GLY A 41 -21.26 -16.54 18.39
N PHE A 42 -21.63 -15.78 17.35
CA PHE A 42 -22.90 -15.91 16.62
C PHE A 42 -22.69 -16.54 15.24
N ASP A 43 -23.76 -17.11 14.71
CA ASP A 43 -23.81 -17.55 13.32
C ASP A 43 -23.78 -16.33 12.40
N PRO A 44 -22.98 -16.36 11.31
CA PRO A 44 -22.87 -15.21 10.45
C PRO A 44 -24.18 -14.90 9.74
N LEU A 45 -24.65 -13.66 9.87
CA LEU A 45 -25.92 -13.20 9.29
C LEU A 45 -25.87 -13.12 7.75
N GLY A 46 -24.69 -13.19 7.17
CA GLY A 46 -24.47 -13.14 5.73
C GLY A 46 -23.00 -13.26 5.37
N SER A 47 -22.64 -12.88 4.14
CA SER A 47 -21.23 -12.87 3.73
C SER A 47 -20.50 -11.65 4.31
N ALA A 48 -19.24 -11.83 4.69
CA ALA A 48 -18.35 -10.71 5.04
C ALA A 48 -18.03 -9.76 3.87
N ARG A 49 -18.45 -10.09 2.64
CA ARG A 49 -18.26 -9.27 1.43
C ARG A 49 -19.38 -8.23 1.34
N LEU A 50 -19.31 -7.23 2.21
CA LEU A 50 -20.23 -6.10 2.22
C LEU A 50 -19.81 -5.04 1.21
N PRO A 51 -20.75 -4.23 0.69
CA PRO A 51 -20.39 -3.06 -0.09
C PRO A 51 -19.50 -2.15 0.74
N PHE A 52 -18.31 -1.88 0.21
CA PHE A 52 -17.30 -1.07 0.88
C PHE A 52 -17.55 0.41 0.64
N SER A 53 -17.07 1.27 1.54
CA SER A 53 -17.30 2.71 1.39
C SER A 53 -16.50 3.26 0.21
N ILE A 54 -17.14 4.08 -0.62
CA ILE A 54 -16.52 4.72 -1.80
C ILE A 54 -15.36 5.65 -1.39
N ARG A 55 -15.36 6.14 -0.15
CA ARG A 55 -14.33 7.05 0.36
C ARG A 55 -12.95 6.39 0.42
N PHE A 56 -12.87 5.14 0.87
CA PHE A 56 -11.61 4.40 0.85
C PHE A 56 -11.12 4.14 -0.58
N PHE A 57 -12.04 3.95 -1.52
CA PHE A 57 -11.68 3.81 -2.93
C PHE A 57 -11.10 5.12 -3.50
N LEU A 58 -11.66 6.27 -3.12
CA LEU A 58 -11.13 7.59 -3.50
C LEU A 58 -9.71 7.80 -2.95
N ILE A 59 -9.46 7.42 -1.69
CA ILE A 59 -8.11 7.46 -1.10
C ILE A 59 -7.12 6.58 -1.89
N ALA A 60 -7.55 5.39 -2.36
CA ALA A 60 -6.69 4.51 -3.14
C ALA A 60 -6.32 5.10 -4.51
N ILE A 61 -7.25 5.76 -5.19
CA ILE A 61 -6.96 6.48 -6.44
C ILE A 61 -6.00 7.64 -6.18
N LEU A 62 -6.26 8.41 -5.13
CA LEU A 62 -5.41 9.53 -4.74
C LEU A 62 -3.98 9.07 -4.44
N PHE A 63 -3.82 7.96 -3.70
CA PHE A 63 -2.53 7.33 -3.45
C PHE A 63 -1.81 6.96 -4.75
N LEU A 64 -2.51 6.35 -5.71
CA LEU A 64 -1.92 5.96 -7.00
C LEU A 64 -1.42 7.18 -7.79
N LEU A 65 -2.18 8.27 -7.81
CA LEU A 65 -1.77 9.50 -8.48
C LEU A 65 -0.54 10.12 -7.81
N PHE A 66 -0.52 10.23 -6.48
CA PHE A 66 0.64 10.76 -5.76
C PHE A 66 1.88 9.86 -5.91
N ASP A 67 1.72 8.54 -5.94
CA ASP A 67 2.84 7.60 -6.14
C ASP A 67 3.49 7.79 -7.52
N LEU A 68 2.68 7.99 -8.57
CA LEU A 68 3.16 8.33 -9.91
C LEU A 68 3.93 9.65 -9.92
N GLU A 69 3.41 10.68 -9.26
CA GLU A 69 4.08 11.99 -9.18
C GLU A 69 5.39 11.93 -8.39
N ILE A 70 5.45 11.14 -7.31
CA ILE A 70 6.70 10.89 -6.56
C ILE A 70 7.71 10.15 -7.43
N ALA A 71 7.28 9.18 -8.23
CA ALA A 71 8.15 8.49 -9.18
C ALA A 71 8.76 9.46 -10.22
N LEU A 72 8.01 10.50 -10.63
CA LEU A 72 8.53 11.58 -11.49
C LEU A 72 9.55 12.49 -10.79
N LEU A 73 9.48 12.63 -9.46
CA LEU A 73 10.44 13.41 -8.66
C LEU A 73 11.67 12.58 -8.22
N LEU A 74 11.61 11.26 -8.27
CA LEU A 74 12.73 10.38 -7.94
C LEU A 74 14.05 10.69 -8.70
N PRO A 75 14.05 11.04 -10.00
CA PRO A 75 15.29 11.30 -10.73
C PRO A 75 15.98 12.65 -10.40
N LEU A 76 15.41 13.49 -9.53
CA LEU A 76 15.93 14.84 -9.25
C LEU A 76 17.40 14.89 -8.81
N PRO A 77 17.93 13.99 -7.95
CA PRO A 77 19.34 14.03 -7.57
C PRO A 77 20.30 13.89 -8.75
N TRP A 78 19.93 13.12 -9.78
CA TRP A 78 20.71 13.03 -11.01
C TRP A 78 20.46 14.22 -11.94
N GLY A 79 19.25 14.78 -11.90
CA GLY A 79 18.88 15.96 -12.68
C GLY A 79 19.65 17.24 -12.28
N ASP A 80 20.09 17.35 -11.03
CA ASP A 80 20.92 18.46 -10.54
C ASP A 80 22.36 18.42 -11.10
N GLN A 81 22.81 17.26 -11.57
CA GLN A 81 24.14 17.07 -12.16
C GLN A 81 24.17 17.37 -13.67
N LEU A 82 23.03 17.71 -14.29
CA LEU A 82 22.94 18.04 -15.71
C LEU A 82 23.51 19.42 -16.02
N PHE A 83 23.73 19.70 -17.31
CA PHE A 83 24.25 21.00 -17.78
C PHE A 83 23.36 22.20 -17.42
N ASN A 84 22.06 21.99 -17.15
CA ASN A 84 21.12 23.04 -16.78
C ASN A 84 20.30 22.66 -15.53
N PRO A 85 20.90 22.74 -14.32
CA PRO A 85 20.21 22.37 -13.08
C PRO A 85 19.06 23.32 -12.74
N ALA A 86 19.17 24.60 -13.11
CA ALA A 86 18.10 25.58 -12.92
C ALA A 86 16.83 25.21 -13.70
N GLY A 87 16.97 24.68 -14.92
CA GLY A 87 15.84 24.17 -15.71
C GLY A 87 15.18 22.95 -15.06
N THR A 88 15.98 21.99 -14.57
CA THR A 88 15.48 20.84 -13.82
C THR A 88 14.71 21.27 -12.57
N LEU A 89 15.25 22.23 -11.80
CA LEU A 89 14.60 22.77 -10.60
C LEU A 89 13.27 23.46 -10.93
N LEU A 90 13.20 24.20 -12.05
CA LEU A 90 11.96 24.83 -12.51
C LEU A 90 10.88 23.78 -12.82
N TRP A 91 11.21 22.72 -13.55
CA TRP A 91 10.26 21.63 -13.80
C TRP A 91 9.86 20.88 -12.53
N ALA A 92 10.80 20.61 -11.63
CA ALA A 92 10.55 19.97 -10.35
C ALA A 92 9.56 20.79 -9.49
N SER A 93 9.80 22.10 -9.40
CA SER A 93 8.91 23.01 -8.67
C SER A 93 7.54 23.12 -9.33
N ALA A 94 7.45 23.10 -10.66
CA ALA A 94 6.15 23.06 -11.35
C ALA A 94 5.35 21.80 -11.01
N VAL A 95 5.99 20.63 -10.96
CA VAL A 95 5.34 19.37 -10.54
C VAL A 95 4.90 19.45 -9.07
N LEU A 96 5.73 19.97 -8.16
CA LEU A 96 5.36 20.15 -6.76
C LEU A 96 4.20 21.13 -6.56
N ILE A 97 4.14 22.21 -7.35
CA ILE A 97 3.02 23.14 -7.33
C ILE A 97 1.74 22.44 -7.80
N LEU A 98 1.81 21.65 -8.88
CA LEU A 98 0.66 20.89 -9.37
C LEU A 98 0.16 19.88 -8.32
N LEU A 99 1.08 19.15 -7.68
CA LEU A 99 0.80 18.21 -6.60
C LEU A 99 0.08 18.88 -5.42
N THR A 100 0.61 20.02 -4.95
CA THR A 100 0.01 20.76 -3.84
C THR A 100 -1.35 21.35 -4.19
N LEU A 101 -1.54 21.86 -5.41
CA LEU A 101 -2.84 22.34 -5.87
C LEU A 101 -3.88 21.23 -5.97
N GLY A 102 -3.50 20.05 -6.49
CA GLY A 102 -4.36 18.87 -6.55
C GLY A 102 -4.81 18.42 -5.15
N LEU A 103 -3.88 18.39 -4.19
CA LEU A 103 -4.20 18.07 -2.79
C LEU A 103 -5.17 19.08 -2.17
N ILE A 104 -4.92 20.38 -2.38
CA ILE A 104 -5.79 21.44 -1.86
C ILE A 104 -7.20 21.30 -2.45
N TYR A 105 -7.30 21.02 -3.75
CA TYR A 105 -8.59 20.82 -4.40
C TYR A 105 -9.38 19.67 -3.77
N GLU A 106 -8.78 18.49 -3.65
CA GLU A 106 -9.43 17.32 -3.03
C GLU A 106 -9.82 17.56 -1.57
N TRP A 107 -8.99 18.30 -0.82
CA TRP A 107 -9.33 18.72 0.54
C TRP A 107 -10.58 19.60 0.54
N THR A 108 -10.64 20.63 -0.31
CA THR A 108 -11.80 21.54 -0.35
C THR A 108 -13.09 20.85 -0.80
N GLN A 109 -13.01 19.75 -1.54
CA GLN A 109 -14.17 18.93 -1.92
C GLN A 109 -14.61 17.95 -0.82
N GLY A 110 -13.92 17.92 0.33
CA GLY A 110 -14.24 16.99 1.41
C GLY A 110 -13.87 15.54 1.10
N GLY A 111 -13.06 15.28 0.06
CA GLY A 111 -12.62 13.92 -0.30
C GLY A 111 -11.78 13.25 0.79
N LEU A 112 -11.17 14.07 1.66
CA LEU A 112 -10.36 13.65 2.80
C LEU A 112 -11.12 13.66 4.14
N GLU A 113 -12.38 14.13 4.15
CA GLU A 113 -13.18 14.20 5.36
C GLU A 113 -13.77 12.81 5.69
N TRP A 114 -13.44 12.35 6.89
CA TRP A 114 -14.03 11.14 7.45
C TRP A 114 -15.46 11.47 7.92
N ALA A 115 -16.40 10.59 7.60
CA ALA A 115 -17.70 10.62 8.26
C ALA A 115 -17.48 10.04 9.65
N GLU A 116 -17.96 10.77 10.66
CA GLU A 116 -18.46 10.13 11.87
C GLU A 116 -19.68 9.26 11.54
#